data_AF-A0A3D0HFH5-F1
#
_entry.id   AF-A0A3D0HFH5-F1
#
_cell.length_a   1.000
_cell.length_b   1.000
_cell.length_c   1.000
_cell.angle_alpha   90.00
_cell.angle_beta   90.00
_cell.angle_gamma   90.00
#
_symmetry.space_group_name_H-M   'P 1'
#
loop_
_entity.id
_entity.type
_entity.pdbx_description
1 polymer ?
#
loop_
_entity_poly.entity_id
_entity_poly.type
_entity_poly.pdbx_seq_one_letter_code
_entity_poly.pdbx_strand_id
1 'polypeptide(L)' 'MPEFKTSPGTRDILAPDSARWRAFQEVFARAVEAAGYSYIIPPMFEDLDVFLRLGEATEVVTKEMYDFHDKGGR' A
#
# COMPACT_ATOMS: atom_id res chain seq x y z
N MET A 1 -22.95 12.25 -19.17
CA MET A 1 -21.59 11.77 -18.82
C MET A 1 -21.74 10.79 -17.67
N PRO A 2 -21.05 9.65 -17.65
CA PRO A 2 -21.11 8.76 -16.50
C PRO A 2 -20.57 9.48 -15.26
N GLU A 3 -21.30 9.34 -14.14
CA GLU A 3 -20.89 9.85 -12.83
C GLU A 3 -19.94 8.83 -12.19
N PHE A 4 -18.66 9.19 -12.04
CA PHE A 4 -17.67 8.33 -11.40
C PHE A 4 -17.69 8.54 -9.89
N LYS A 5 -17.57 7.45 -9.13
CA LYS A 5 -17.50 7.46 -7.67
C LYS A 5 -16.33 6.60 -7.20
N THR A 6 -15.81 6.91 -6.02
CA THR A 6 -14.76 6.14 -5.35
C THR A 6 -15.23 4.71 -5.07
N SER A 7 -14.32 3.75 -5.19
CA SER A 7 -14.60 2.35 -4.88
C SER A 7 -14.87 2.17 -3.38
N PRO A 8 -15.79 1.29 -2.96
CA PRO A 8 -15.95 0.96 -1.56
C PRO A 8 -14.61 0.53 -0.93
N GLY A 9 -14.27 1.11 0.23
CA GLY A 9 -13.03 0.84 0.94
C GLY A 9 -11.83 1.72 0.52
N THR A 10 -11.94 2.51 -0.55
CA THR A 10 -10.93 3.53 -0.89
C THR A 10 -11.44 4.93 -0.53
N ARG A 11 -10.51 5.84 -0.20
CA ARG A 11 -10.84 7.23 0.11
C ARG A 11 -9.72 8.17 -0.26
N ASP A 12 -10.08 9.37 -0.71
CA ASP A 12 -9.14 10.47 -0.84
C ASP A 12 -8.84 11.09 0.52
N ILE A 13 -7.58 11.39 0.79
CA ILE A 13 -7.15 12.08 2.00
C ILE A 13 -6.86 13.53 1.61
N LEU A 14 -7.87 14.38 1.76
CA LEU A 14 -7.81 15.77 1.32
C LEU A 14 -7.36 16.70 2.45
N ALA A 15 -7.11 17.97 2.12
CA ALA A 15 -6.93 18.98 3.16
C ALA A 15 -8.24 19.18 3.94
N PRO A 16 -8.19 19.37 5.28
CA PRO A 16 -6.99 19.50 6.11
C PRO A 16 -6.41 18.18 6.62
N ASP A 17 -7.08 17.04 6.45
CA ASP A 17 -6.64 15.74 7.00
C ASP A 17 -5.26 15.30 6.51
N SER A 18 -4.92 15.58 5.26
CA SER A 18 -3.59 15.31 4.71
C SER A 18 -2.45 16.01 5.47
N ALA A 19 -2.73 17.14 6.15
CA ALA A 19 -1.73 17.81 6.99
C ALA A 19 -1.39 17.00 8.24
N ARG A 20 -2.38 16.33 8.84
CA ARG A 20 -2.17 15.44 9.99
C ARG A 20 -1.37 14.20 9.59
N TRP A 21 -1.63 13.66 8.39
CA TRP A 21 -0.85 12.54 7.83
C TRP A 21 0.63 12.91 7.63
N ARG A 22 0.93 14.08 7.05
CA ARG A 22 2.31 14.55 6.91
C ARG A 22 3.01 14.71 8.26
N ALA A 23 2.35 15.35 9.23
CA ALA A 23 2.91 15.53 10.56
C ALA A 23 3.24 14.19 11.26
N PHE A 24 2.37 13.18 11.11
CA PHE A 24 2.63 11.84 11.62
C PHE A 24 3.87 11.20 10.97
N GLN A 25 3.98 11.27 9.64
CA GLN A 25 5.13 10.73 8.92
C GLN A 25 6.45 11.41 9.34
N GLU A 26 6.44 12.74 9.49
CA GLU A 26 7.61 13.51 9.94
C GLU A 26 8.08 13.10 11.34
N VAL A 27 7.14 12.92 12.28
CA VAL A 27 7.47 12.46 13.65
C VAL A 27 8.09 11.07 13.63
N PHE A 28 7.50 10.14 12.87
CA PHE A 28 8.02 8.78 12.75
C PHE A 28 9.40 8.74 12.08
N ALA A 29 9.57 9.45 10.97
CA ALA A 29 10.83 9.51 10.22
C ALA A 29 11.98 10.00 11.12
N ARG A 30 11.77 11.09 11.85
CA ARG A 30 12.78 11.62 12.79
C ARG A 30 13.24 10.60 13.84
N ALA A 31 12.33 9.76 14.33
CA ALA A 31 12.66 8.76 15.34
C ALA A 31 13.51 7.62 14.75
N VAL A 32 13.12 7.09 13.59
CA VAL A 32 13.82 5.94 12.98
C VAL A 32 15.15 6.35 12.33
N GLU A 33 15.24 7.55 11.76
CA GLU A 33 16.49 8.08 11.19
C GLU A 33 17.54 8.33 12.28
N ALA A 34 17.13 8.81 13.45
CA ALA A 34 18.03 8.95 14.61
C ALA A 34 18.58 7.61 15.11
N ALA A 35 17.86 6.51 14.84
CA ALA A 35 18.30 5.15 15.13
C ALA A 35 19.11 4.50 13.98
N GLY A 36 19.41 5.24 12.91
CA GLY A 36 20.24 4.78 11.79
C GLY A 36 19.50 4.03 10.69
N TYR A 37 18.17 4.01 10.70
CA TYR A 37 17.38 3.44 9.61
C TYR A 37 17.25 4.44 8.45
N SER A 38 17.12 3.92 7.23
CA SER A 38 16.88 4.72 6.03
C SER A 38 15.52 4.41 5.42
N TYR A 39 14.90 5.42 4.83
CA TYR A 39 13.61 5.29 4.18
C TYR A 39 13.75 4.61 2.81
N ILE A 40 12.89 3.62 2.54
CA ILE A 40 12.77 2.96 1.24
C ILE A 40 11.31 3.00 0.78
N ILE A 41 11.12 3.08 -0.53
CA ILE A 41 9.81 2.99 -1.17
C ILE A 41 9.85 1.80 -2.13
N PRO A 42 9.29 0.63 -1.77
CA PRO A 42 9.20 -0.50 -2.69
C PRO A 42 8.09 -0.27 -3.75
N PRO A 43 8.05 -1.09 -4.80
CA PRO A 43 6.91 -1.16 -5.70
C PRO A 43 5.59 -1.42 -4.95
N MET A 44 4.48 -0.89 -5.48
CA MET A 44 3.13 -1.11 -4.90
C MET A 44 2.55 -2.50 -5.25
N PHE A 45 3.06 -3.13 -6.30
CA PHE A 45 2.70 -4.48 -6.72
C PHE A 45 3.99 -5.25 -7.02
N GLU A 46 3.95 -6.56 -6.87
CA GLU A 46 5.06 -7.50 -7.07
C GLU A 46 4.52 -8.77 -7.73
N ASP A 47 5.42 -9.62 -8.24
CA ASP A 47 5.04 -10.95 -8.74
C ASP A 47 4.36 -11.76 -7.63
N LEU A 48 3.27 -12.47 -7.99
CA LEU A 48 2.47 -13.24 -7.03
C LEU A 48 3.33 -14.25 -6.23
N ASP A 49 4.34 -14.85 -6.88
CA ASP A 49 5.27 -15.80 -6.28
C ASP A 49 6.07 -15.24 -5.09
N VAL A 50 6.28 -13.91 -5.03
CA VAL A 50 6.94 -13.23 -3.90
C VAL A 50 6.13 -13.41 -2.61
N PHE A 51 4.80 -13.53 -2.73
CA PHE A 51 3.88 -13.71 -1.60
C PHE A 51 3.54 -15.17 -1.34
N LEU A 52 3.40 -16.00 -2.37
CA LEU A 52 3.08 -17.43 -2.21
C LEU A 52 4.14 -18.19 -1.42
N ARG A 53 5.41 -17.78 -1.51
CA ARG A 53 6.52 -18.37 -0.73
C ARG A 53 6.36 -18.23 0.79
N LEU A 54 5.54 -17.30 1.28
CA LEU A 54 5.29 -17.11 2.73
C LEU A 54 4.35 -18.18 3.31
N GLY A 55 3.75 -19.01 2.46
CA GLY A 55 2.85 -20.10 2.82
C GLY A 55 1.46 -19.87 2.25
N GLU A 56 1.00 -20.82 1.44
CA GLU A 56 -0.33 -20.84 0.79
C GLU A 56 -1.52 -20.74 1.77
N ALA A 57 -1.29 -20.83 3.08
CA ALA A 57 -2.31 -20.94 4.11
C ALA A 57 -2.56 -19.66 4.93
N THR A 58 -2.01 -18.50 4.53
CA THR A 58 -2.35 -17.24 5.23
C THR A 58 -3.68 -16.68 4.73
N GLU A 59 -4.50 -16.13 5.63
CA GLU A 59 -5.77 -15.51 5.25
C GLU A 59 -5.58 -14.36 4.26
N VAL A 60 -4.47 -13.64 4.37
CA VAL A 60 -4.08 -12.56 3.45
C VAL A 60 -3.97 -13.08 2.02
N VAL A 61 -3.20 -14.16 1.80
CA VAL A 61 -2.99 -14.77 0.47
C VAL A 61 -4.28 -15.33 -0.10
N THR A 62 -5.20 -15.79 0.74
CA THR A 62 -6.42 -16.48 0.27
C THR A 62 -7.63 -15.57 0.07
N LYS A 63 -7.73 -14.43 0.76
CA LYS A 63 -8.97 -13.62 0.78
C LYS A 63 -8.77 -12.12 0.63
N GLU A 64 -7.56 -11.59 0.78
CA GLU A 64 -7.33 -10.15 0.87
C GLU A 64 -6.40 -9.59 -0.23
N MET A 65 -5.69 -10.46 -0.95
CA MET A 65 -4.85 -10.04 -2.07
C MET A 65 -5.69 -9.63 -3.29
N TYR A 66 -5.25 -8.55 -3.94
CA TYR A 66 -5.71 -8.19 -5.28
C TYR A 66 -4.70 -8.74 -6.30
N ASP A 67 -5.02 -9.89 -6.89
CA ASP A 67 -4.30 -10.44 -8.03
C ASP A 67 -5.00 -10.04 -9.34
N PHE A 68 -4.21 -9.66 -10.35
CA PHE A 68 -4.73 -9.30 -11.65
C PHE A 68 -3.67 -9.57 -12.71
N HIS A 69 -4.12 -9.88 -13.92
CA HIS A 69 -3.23 -9.96 -15.06
C HIS A 69 -2.98 -8.58 -15.65
N ASP A 70 -1.72 -8.29 -15.94
CA ASP A 70 -1.34 -7.14 -16.72
C ASP A 70 -1.80 -7.26 -18.18
N LYS A 71 -1.60 -6.21 -18.98
CA LYS A 71 -1.98 -6.22 -20.40
C LYS A 71 -1.21 -7.24 -21.25
N GLY A 72 -0.10 -7.75 -20.75
CA GLY A 72 0.70 -8.83 -21.35
C GLY A 72 0.23 -10.23 -20.96
N GLY A 73 -0.81 -10.35 -20.13
CA GLY A 73 -1.32 -11.64 -19.64
C GLY A 73 -0.43 -12.27 -18.57
N ARG A 74 0.38 -11.47 -17.89
CA ARG A 74 1.17 -11.88 -16.73
C ARG A 74 0.38 -11.56 -15.48
#